data_AF-A0A946H3H5-F1
#
_entry.id   AF-A0A946H3H5-F1
#
_cell.length_a   1.000
_cell.length_b   1.000
_cell.length_c   1.000
_cell.angle_alpha   90.00
_cell.angle_beta   90.00
_cell.angle_gamma   90.00
#
_symmetry.space_group_name_H-M   'P 1'
#
loop_
_entity.id
_entity.type
_entity.pdbx_description
1 polymer ?
#
loop_
_entity_poly.entity_id
_entity_poly.type
_entity_poly.pdbx_seq_one_letter_code
_entity_poly.pdbx_strand_id
1 'polypeptide(L)'
;MNDSTIELPGDPARRAGASAWFEELRTSICDVFEAIEDEHTGPFSDRPPGRFERTSWERPEGGGGVMAVMKGRVFEKVGVNVSVVSGEFSEKFRAEMQGATQDDGRFWASGVSLVAHMHSPLVPAVHMNTRHIATAGKTWFGGGA
;
A
#
# COMPACT_ATOMS: atom_id res chain seq x y z
N MET A 1 29.43 -9.61 -17.19
CA MET A 1 28.19 -9.84 -16.43
C MET A 1 28.30 -9.01 -15.17
N ASN A 2 27.87 -7.75 -15.21
CA ASN A 2 27.78 -6.93 -14.00
C ASN A 2 26.44 -7.25 -13.35
N ASP A 3 26.48 -8.18 -12.41
CA ASP A 3 25.44 -8.32 -11.39
C ASP A 3 25.64 -7.20 -10.38
N SER A 4 25.31 -5.97 -10.78
CA SER A 4 25.25 -4.84 -9.85
C SER A 4 23.86 -4.86 -9.23
N THR A 5 23.70 -5.69 -8.20
CA THR A 5 22.56 -5.59 -7.29
C THR A 5 22.60 -4.16 -6.72
N ILE A 6 21.70 -3.30 -7.19
CA ILE A 6 21.65 -1.90 -6.74
C ILE A 6 21.41 -1.93 -5.23
N GLU A 7 22.38 -1.47 -4.45
CA GLU A 7 22.25 -1.38 -3.02
C GLU A 7 21.12 -0.38 -2.70
N LEU A 8 20.06 -0.88 -2.10
CA LEU A 8 18.90 -0.08 -1.73
C LEU A 8 19.21 0.75 -0.47
N PRO A 9 18.68 1.97 -0.35
CA PRO A 9 18.86 2.81 0.84
C PRO A 9 18.10 2.31 2.06
N GLY A 10 18.61 2.61 3.25
CA GLY A 10 18.02 2.22 4.53
C GLY A 10 18.41 0.82 5.00
N ASP A 11 18.17 0.55 6.28
CA ASP A 11 18.51 -0.72 6.93
C ASP A 11 17.66 -1.88 6.37
N PRO A 12 18.28 -2.98 5.87
CA PRO A 12 17.56 -4.11 5.28
C PRO A 12 16.55 -4.78 6.22
N ALA A 13 16.86 -4.91 7.51
CA ALA A 13 15.96 -5.51 8.49
C ALA A 13 14.76 -4.61 8.76
N ARG A 14 14.96 -3.29 8.83
CA ARG A 14 13.85 -2.32 8.95
C ARG A 14 12.96 -2.31 7.72
N ARG A 15 13.52 -2.41 6.52
CA ARG A 15 12.74 -2.53 5.28
C ARG A 15 11.88 -3.78 5.28
N ALA A 16 12.49 -4.94 5.58
CA ALA A 16 11.78 -6.21 5.64
C ALA A 16 10.66 -6.20 6.69
N GLY A 17 10.96 -5.70 7.90
CA GLY A 17 9.97 -5.58 8.97
C GLY A 17 8.82 -4.64 8.61
N ALA A 18 9.10 -3.51 7.97
CA ALA A 18 8.05 -2.58 7.53
C ALA A 18 7.17 -3.20 6.43
N SER A 19 7.75 -3.83 5.40
CA SER A 19 6.98 -4.50 4.35
C SER A 19 6.05 -5.58 4.91
N ALA A 20 6.58 -6.45 5.79
CA ALA A 20 5.79 -7.49 6.44
C ALA A 20 4.64 -6.89 7.25
N TRP A 21 4.91 -5.85 8.02
CA TRP A 21 3.89 -5.15 8.80
C TRP A 21 2.77 -4.56 7.93
N PHE A 22 3.09 -3.95 6.78
CA PHE A 22 2.06 -3.43 5.86
C PHE A 22 1.20 -4.55 5.24
N GLU A 23 1.81 -5.70 4.92
CA GLU A 23 1.08 -6.86 4.41
C GLU A 23 0.14 -7.46 5.47
N GLU A 24 0.61 -7.59 6.70
CA GLU A 24 -0.19 -8.03 7.85
C GLU A 24 -1.35 -7.08 8.12
N LEU A 25 -1.10 -5.77 8.11
CA LEU A 25 -2.13 -4.75 8.29
C LEU A 25 -3.18 -4.82 7.16
N ARG A 26 -2.76 -4.97 5.90
CA ARG A 26 -3.68 -5.17 4.78
C ARG A 26 -4.52 -6.44 4.97
N THR A 27 -3.91 -7.55 5.37
CA THR A 27 -4.65 -8.80 5.67
C THR A 27 -5.70 -8.54 6.74
N SER A 28 -5.32 -7.98 7.88
CA SER A 28 -6.23 -7.72 9.00
C SER A 28 -7.40 -6.82 8.59
N ILE A 29 -7.16 -5.77 7.81
CA ILE A 29 -8.25 -4.90 7.34
C ILE A 29 -9.18 -5.63 6.37
N CYS A 30 -8.63 -6.40 5.42
CA CYS A 30 -9.43 -7.19 4.50
C CYS A 30 -10.31 -8.20 5.25
N ASP A 31 -9.75 -8.91 6.23
CA ASP A 31 -10.48 -9.92 7.01
C ASP A 31 -11.64 -9.29 7.78
N VAL A 32 -11.42 -8.11 8.39
CA VAL A 32 -12.50 -7.37 9.08
C VAL A 32 -13.58 -6.91 8.11
N PHE A 33 -13.21 -6.43 6.92
CA PHE A 33 -14.20 -5.98 5.94
C PHE A 33 -14.99 -7.13 5.32
N GLU A 34 -14.38 -8.30 5.12
CA GLU A 34 -15.09 -9.51 4.71
C GLU A 34 -16.03 -10.03 5.82
N ALA A 35 -15.63 -9.94 7.09
CA ALA A 35 -16.51 -10.27 8.21
C ALA A 35 -17.75 -9.34 8.26
N ILE A 36 -17.56 -8.04 8.01
CA ILE A 36 -18.68 -7.08 7.91
C ILE A 36 -19.65 -7.46 6.78
N GLU A 37 -19.13 -7.90 5.62
CA GLU A 37 -19.94 -8.39 4.51
C GLU A 37 -20.76 -9.64 4.89
N ASP A 38 -20.16 -10.55 5.66
CA ASP A 38 -20.77 -11.80 6.11
C ASP A 38 -21.88 -11.58 7.13
N GLU A 39 -21.65 -10.68 8.09
CA GLU A 39 -22.60 -10.35 9.17
C GLU A 39 -23.76 -9.47 8.71
N HIS A 40 -23.65 -8.82 7.54
CA HIS A 40 -24.65 -7.87 7.07
C HIS A 40 -25.98 -8.54 6.66
N THR A 41 -27.07 -8.14 7.32
CA THR A 41 -28.44 -8.61 7.05
C THR A 41 -29.36 -7.55 6.44
N GLY A 42 -28.81 -6.40 6.04
CA GLY A 42 -29.59 -5.25 5.54
C GLY A 42 -29.80 -5.25 4.02
N PRO A 43 -29.92 -4.06 3.38
CA PRO A 43 -30.03 -3.97 1.92
C PRO A 43 -28.94 -4.76 1.20
N PHE A 44 -29.28 -5.36 0.07
CA PHE A 44 -28.39 -6.22 -0.74
C PHE A 44 -28.02 -7.58 -0.11
N SER A 45 -28.64 -7.98 1.01
CA SER A 45 -28.45 -9.30 1.61
C SER A 45 -28.90 -10.48 0.72
N ASP A 46 -29.65 -10.21 -0.35
CA ASP A 46 -30.03 -11.16 -1.40
C ASP A 46 -28.85 -11.55 -2.31
N ARG A 47 -27.74 -10.81 -2.25
CA ARG A 47 -26.50 -11.07 -3.01
C ARG A 47 -25.51 -11.87 -2.16
N PRO A 48 -24.54 -12.58 -2.76
CA PRO A 48 -23.41 -13.13 -1.99
C PRO A 48 -22.61 -12.00 -1.30
N PRO A 49 -21.92 -12.28 -0.17
CA PRO A 49 -21.09 -11.28 0.48
C PRO A 49 -19.86 -10.98 -0.38
N GLY A 50 -19.38 -9.73 -0.33
CA GLY A 50 -18.17 -9.32 -1.02
C GLY A 50 -16.93 -10.09 -0.54
N ARG A 51 -15.99 -10.32 -1.46
CA ARG A 51 -14.66 -10.87 -1.18
C ARG A 51 -13.59 -10.08 -1.91
N PHE A 52 -12.41 -9.97 -1.31
CA PHE A 52 -11.28 -9.29 -1.94
C PHE A 52 -10.67 -10.13 -3.05
N GLU A 53 -10.65 -9.57 -4.25
CA GLU A 53 -9.81 -10.06 -5.35
C GLU A 53 -8.43 -9.44 -5.25
N ARG A 54 -7.40 -10.29 -5.23
CA ARG A 54 -6.00 -9.86 -5.09
C ARG A 54 -5.28 -9.98 -6.43
N THR A 55 -4.64 -8.89 -6.85
CA THR A 55 -3.88 -8.83 -8.10
C THR A 55 -2.47 -8.31 -7.81
N SER A 56 -1.50 -9.21 -7.95
CA SER A 56 -0.08 -8.84 -7.91
C SER A 56 0.32 -8.08 -9.17
N TRP A 57 1.23 -7.13 -9.01
CA TRP A 57 1.82 -6.38 -10.11
C TRP A 57 3.28 -6.08 -9.80
N GLU A 58 4.06 -5.90 -10.86
CA GLU A 58 5.48 -5.58 -10.79
C GLU A 58 5.76 -4.25 -11.47
N ARG A 59 6.79 -3.55 -10.99
CA ARG A 59 7.27 -2.31 -11.57
C ARG A 59 8.56 -2.60 -12.34
N PRO A 60 8.66 -2.27 -13.64
CA PRO A 60 9.88 -2.53 -14.42
C PRO A 60 11.16 -1.93 -13.82
N GLU A 61 11.03 -0.79 -13.14
CA GLU A 61 12.14 -0.07 -12.50
C GLU A 61 12.48 -0.59 -11.09
N GLY A 62 11.69 -1.51 -10.52
CA GLY A 62 11.99 -2.14 -9.23
C GLY A 62 10.79 -2.25 -8.28
N GLY A 63 10.58 -3.46 -7.78
CA GLY A 63 9.53 -3.79 -6.82
C GLY A 63 8.17 -4.02 -7.47
N GLY A 64 7.11 -3.73 -6.73
CA GLY A 64 5.73 -4.01 -7.13
C GLY A 64 4.75 -3.86 -5.98
N GLY A 65 3.66 -4.61 -6.03
CA GLY A 65 2.68 -4.63 -4.97
C GLY A 65 1.54 -5.60 -5.22
N VAL A 66 0.57 -5.57 -4.31
CA VAL A 66 -0.66 -6.35 -4.40
C VAL A 66 -1.82 -5.38 -4.23
N MET A 67 -2.67 -5.30 -5.24
CA MET A 67 -3.96 -4.66 -5.11
C MET A 67 -4.93 -5.65 -4.48
N ALA A 68 -5.77 -5.21 -3.54
CA ALA A 68 -6.91 -5.98 -3.07
C ALA A 68 -8.15 -5.13 -3.26
N VAL A 69 -9.09 -5.58 -4.10
CA VAL A 69 -10.32 -4.84 -4.40
C VAL A 69 -11.53 -5.71 -4.09
N MET A 70 -12.54 -5.12 -3.46
CA MET A 70 -13.82 -5.77 -3.20
C MET A 70 -14.98 -4.85 -3.55
N LYS A 71 -16.05 -5.45 -4.03
CA LYS A 71 -17.40 -4.88 -4.06
C LYS A 71 -18.34 -5.86 -3.37
N GLY A 72 -19.33 -5.36 -2.66
CA GLY A 72 -20.19 -6.21 -1.85
C GLY A 72 -21.53 -5.57 -1.52
N ARG A 73 -22.11 -6.00 -0.41
CA ARG A 73 -23.40 -5.59 0.12
C ARG A 73 -23.28 -4.31 0.94
N VAL A 74 -22.20 -4.17 1.70
CA VAL A 74 -21.90 -2.99 2.53
C VAL A 74 -21.03 -2.02 1.74
N PHE A 75 -19.99 -2.55 1.10
CA PHE A 75 -19.02 -1.75 0.34
C PHE A 75 -19.43 -1.64 -1.12
N GLU A 76 -19.77 -0.43 -1.57
CA GLU A 76 -19.96 -0.16 -3.01
C GLU A 76 -18.66 -0.47 -3.76
N LYS A 77 -17.53 -0.02 -3.20
CA LYS A 77 -16.19 -0.39 -3.63
C LYS A 77 -15.19 -0.09 -2.52
N VAL A 78 -14.29 -1.03 -2.28
CA VAL A 78 -13.16 -0.83 -1.37
C VAL A 78 -11.89 -1.38 -1.99
N GLY A 79 -10.77 -0.67 -1.76
CA GLY A 79 -9.44 -1.09 -2.13
C GLY A 79 -8.49 -1.00 -0.95
N VAL A 80 -7.70 -2.04 -0.70
CA VAL A 80 -6.66 -2.09 0.33
C VAL A 80 -5.37 -2.61 -0.32
N ASN A 81 -4.50 -1.69 -0.70
CA ASN A 81 -3.35 -1.98 -1.54
C ASN A 81 -2.07 -1.89 -0.74
N VAL A 82 -1.12 -2.79 -1.01
CA VAL A 82 0.25 -2.72 -0.48
C VAL A 82 1.24 -2.62 -1.62
N SER A 83 2.35 -1.94 -1.37
CA SER A 83 3.46 -1.86 -2.31
C SER A 83 4.81 -1.91 -1.61
N VAL A 84 5.81 -2.41 -2.34
CA VAL A 84 7.22 -2.32 -2.03
C VAL A 84 7.91 -1.95 -3.33
N VAL A 85 8.38 -0.72 -3.45
CA VAL A 85 8.98 -0.19 -4.68
C VAL A 85 10.36 0.37 -4.40
N SER A 86 11.20 0.31 -5.41
CA SER A 86 12.51 0.94 -5.39
C SER A 86 12.82 1.53 -6.76
N GLY A 87 13.85 2.37 -6.79
CA GLY A 87 14.34 2.95 -8.02
C GLY A 87 15.19 4.16 -7.73
N GLU A 88 15.28 5.04 -8.72
CA GLU A 88 16.04 6.27 -8.64
C GLU A 88 15.16 7.45 -9.05
N PHE A 89 15.16 8.52 -8.25
CA PHE A 89 14.44 9.74 -8.59
C PHE A 89 15.11 10.44 -9.77
N SER A 90 14.29 11.03 -10.65
CA SER A 90 14.76 11.95 -11.67
C SER A 90 15.52 13.13 -11.02
N GLU A 91 16.51 13.69 -11.72
CA GLU A 91 17.33 14.79 -11.19
C GLU A 91 16.49 15.95 -10.63
N LYS A 92 15.44 16.34 -11.37
CA LYS A 92 14.50 17.38 -10.95
C LYS A 92 13.77 17.02 -9.64
N PHE A 93 13.25 15.80 -9.54
CA PHE A 93 12.46 15.40 -8.38
C PHE A 93 13.34 15.13 -7.15
N ARG A 94 14.56 14.64 -7.37
CA ARG A 94 15.56 14.38 -6.33
C ARG A 94 15.86 15.61 -5.48
N ALA A 95 15.89 16.79 -6.10
CA ALA A 95 16.12 18.06 -5.40
C ALA A 95 15.01 18.43 -4.38
N GLU A 96 13.80 17.86 -4.53
CA GLU A 96 12.67 18.09 -3.63
C GLU A 96 12.56 16.99 -2.55
N MET A 97 13.31 15.89 -2.70
CA MET A 97 13.19 14.72 -1.83
C MET A 97 14.10 14.80 -0.61
N GLN A 98 13.51 14.54 0.55
CA GLN A 98 14.23 14.56 1.82
C GLN A 98 15.30 13.47 1.86
N GLY A 99 16.54 13.86 2.15
CA GLY A 99 17.67 12.94 2.28
C GLY A 99 18.21 12.39 0.95
N ALA A 100 17.65 12.78 -0.19
CA ALA A 100 18.32 12.56 -1.47
C ALA A 100 19.42 13.61 -1.68
N THR A 101 20.48 13.27 -2.38
CA THR A 101 21.60 14.17 -2.73
C THR A 101 21.68 14.34 -4.24
N GLN A 102 22.42 15.32 -4.78
CA GLN A 102 22.58 15.43 -6.24
C GLN A 102 23.10 14.12 -6.87
N ASP A 103 24.02 13.44 -6.18
CA ASP A 103 24.69 12.24 -6.69
C ASP A 103 23.98 10.92 -6.33
N ASP A 104 23.03 10.92 -5.38
CA ASP A 104 22.29 9.71 -4.98
C ASP A 104 20.79 9.97 -4.79
N GLY A 105 20.02 9.52 -5.78
CA GLY A 105 18.56 9.59 -5.80
C GLY A 105 17.90 8.25 -5.61
N ARG A 106 18.65 7.21 -5.21
CA ARG A 106 18.07 5.91 -4.94
C ARG A 106 17.05 6.05 -3.81
N PHE A 107 15.96 5.33 -3.96
CA PHE A 107 14.94 5.23 -2.93
C PHE A 107 14.44 3.80 -2.79
N TRP A 108 13.91 3.54 -1.61
CA TRP A 108 13.05 2.41 -1.35
C TRP A 108 11.82 2.94 -0.61
N ALA A 109 10.64 2.41 -0.94
CA ALA A 109 9.42 2.75 -0.23
C ALA A 109 8.51 1.53 -0.12
N SER A 110 7.85 1.40 1.02
CA SER A 110 6.75 0.46 1.21
C SER A 110 5.59 1.14 1.92
N GLY A 111 4.36 0.67 1.69
CA GLY A 111 3.21 1.21 2.39
C GLY A 111 1.93 0.42 2.13
N VAL A 112 0.90 0.79 2.88
CA VAL A 112 -0.49 0.41 2.64
C VAL A 112 -1.34 1.64 2.36
N SER A 113 -2.30 1.50 1.45
CA SER A 113 -3.28 2.52 1.11
C SER A 113 -4.67 1.91 1.07
N LEU A 114 -5.65 2.62 1.61
CA LEU A 114 -7.04 2.21 1.68
C LEU A 114 -7.96 3.33 1.21
N VAL A 115 -8.96 2.97 0.41
CA VAL A 115 -10.15 3.79 0.16
C VAL A 115 -11.36 2.87 0.24
N ALA A 116 -12.35 3.20 1.06
CA ALA A 116 -13.61 2.48 1.14
C ALA A 116 -14.80 3.43 0.93
N HIS A 117 -15.67 3.05 0.00
CA HIS A 117 -16.97 3.66 -0.23
C HIS A 117 -18.06 2.65 0.12
N MET A 118 -18.94 3.03 1.03
CA MET A 118 -20.07 2.21 1.45
C MET A 118 -21.30 2.60 0.64
N HIS A 119 -22.19 1.64 0.43
CA HIS A 119 -23.45 1.90 -0.27
C HIS A 119 -24.37 2.86 0.50
N SER A 120 -24.31 2.84 1.84
CA SER A 120 -25.14 3.71 2.68
C SER A 120 -24.61 5.15 2.64
N PRO A 121 -25.42 6.15 2.27
CA PRO A 121 -25.01 7.55 2.31
C PRO A 121 -24.82 8.08 3.74
N LEU A 122 -25.23 7.31 4.75
CA LEU A 122 -25.06 7.64 6.17
C LEU A 122 -23.72 7.15 6.73
N VAL A 123 -22.95 6.38 5.95
CA VAL A 123 -21.63 5.91 6.35
C VAL A 123 -20.58 6.63 5.49
N PRO A 124 -19.69 7.43 6.09
CA PRO A 124 -18.74 8.26 5.34
C PRO A 124 -17.70 7.40 4.62
N ALA A 125 -17.27 7.85 3.45
CA ALA A 125 -16.10 7.26 2.80
C ALA A 125 -14.86 7.46 3.70
N VAL A 126 -13.99 6.44 3.74
CA VAL A 126 -12.75 6.49 4.51
C VAL A 126 -11.55 6.34 3.58
N HIS A 127 -10.49 7.06 3.90
CA HIS A 127 -9.19 6.95 3.24
C HIS A 127 -8.12 6.82 4.31
N MET A 128 -7.17 5.92 4.12
CA MET A 128 -6.01 5.78 5.00
C MET A 128 -4.77 5.53 4.14
N ASN A 129 -3.65 6.11 4.53
CA ASN A 129 -2.35 5.76 3.99
C ASN A 129 -1.31 5.72 5.11
N THR A 130 -0.45 4.72 5.10
CA THR A 130 0.79 4.75 5.89
C THR A 130 1.92 4.14 5.06
N ARG A 131 3.09 4.76 5.13
CA ARG A 131 4.24 4.43 4.28
C ARG A 131 5.55 4.68 5.00
N HIS A 132 6.54 3.87 4.66
CA HIS A 132 7.91 3.95 5.09
C HIS A 132 8.78 4.22 3.87
N ILE A 133 9.61 5.27 3.91
CA ILE A 133 10.44 5.70 2.80
C ILE A 133 11.89 5.79 3.29
N ALA A 134 12.82 5.25 2.50
CA ALA A 134 14.25 5.38 2.67
C ALA A 134 14.88 6.01 1.42
N THR A 135 15.74 6.99 1.64
CA THR A 135 16.62 7.63 0.65
C THR A 135 18.06 7.54 1.16
N ALA A 136 19.03 7.99 0.36
CA ALA A 136 20.45 7.91 0.69
C ALA A 136 20.81 8.42 2.11
N GLY A 137 20.22 9.55 2.53
CA GLY A 137 20.55 10.21 3.79
C GLY A 137 19.46 10.18 4.86
N LYS A 138 18.23 9.71 4.55
CA LYS A 138 17.11 9.74 5.50
C LYS A 138 16.18 8.55 5.38
N THR A 139 15.49 8.27 6.47
CA THR A 139 14.41 7.30 6.53
C THR A 139 13.29 7.87 7.40
N TRP A 140 12.05 7.77 6.95
CA TRP A 140 10.91 8.31 7.69
C TRP A 140 9.61 7.56 7.38
N PHE A 141 8.66 7.67 8.30
CA PHE A 141 7.27 7.28 8.09
C PHE A 141 6.43 8.50 7.72
N GLY A 142 5.38 8.28 6.93
CA GLY A 142 4.34 9.25 6.66
C GLY A 142 2.99 8.57 6.56
N GLY A 143 1.91 9.28 6.86
CA GLY A 143 0.58 8.69 6.79
C GLY A 143 -0.53 9.58 7.35
N GLY A 144 -1.72 9.00 7.46
CA GLY A 144 -2.94 9.62 7.98
C GLY A 144 -4.18 8.79 7.69
N ALA A 145 -5.29 9.15 8.34
CA ALA A 145 -6.63 8.63 8.13
C ALA A 145 -7.64 9.77 8.31
#